data_AF-A0A5D4RJ39-F1
#
_entry.id   AF-A0A5D4RJ39-F1
#
_cell.length_a   1.000
_cell.length_b   1.000
_cell.length_c   1.000
_cell.angle_alpha   90.00
_cell.angle_beta   90.00
_cell.angle_gamma   90.00
#
_symmetry.space_group_name_H-M   'P 1'
#
loop_
_entity.id
_entity.type
_entity.pdbx_description
1 polymer ?
#
loop_
_entity_poly.entity_id
_entity_poly.type
_entity_poly.pdbx_seq_one_letter_code
_entity_poly.pdbx_strand_id
1 'polypeptide(L)'
;MIRDRGRIKWTSMMLPEHVKLLRDWAKEDTYEKPKELDEQQLEQMNETLAEAMEFGQAVAITHFRSHRHELVIGNIHYWDEIGQKLHVIDHFGEVHRIPLNAVADVRAAGE
;
A
#
# COMPACT_ATOMS: atom_id res chain seq x y z
N MET A 1 48.97 -10.93 18.85
CA MET A 1 48.71 -10.14 17.63
C MET A 1 48.90 -11.05 16.43
N ILE A 2 47.80 -11.57 15.87
CA ILE A 2 47.80 -12.46 14.69
C ILE A 2 47.06 -11.73 13.57
N ARG A 3 47.76 -11.61 12.44
CA ARG A 3 47.32 -10.94 11.21
C ARG A 3 46.48 -11.91 10.40
N ASP A 4 45.18 -11.65 10.31
CA ASP A 4 44.26 -12.38 9.46
C ASP A 4 44.52 -11.99 7.98
N ARG A 5 45.03 -12.97 7.21
CA ARG A 5 45.02 -12.91 5.75
C ARG A 5 43.70 -13.48 5.28
N GLY A 6 43.01 -12.76 4.40
CA GLY A 6 42.06 -13.41 3.49
C GLY A 6 40.69 -12.77 3.32
N ARG A 7 40.55 -11.44 3.34
CA ARG A 7 39.31 -10.83 2.81
C ARG A 7 39.42 -10.63 1.30
N ILE A 8 39.19 -11.76 0.65
CA ILE A 8 38.94 -11.99 -0.77
C ILE A 8 38.26 -10.79 -1.45
N LYS A 9 38.93 -10.32 -2.51
CA LYS A 9 38.58 -9.19 -3.38
C LYS A 9 37.35 -9.48 -4.25
N TRP A 10 36.15 -9.54 -3.69
CA TRP A 10 34.91 -9.66 -4.49
C TRP A 10 34.31 -8.32 -4.92
N THR A 11 34.78 -7.20 -4.38
CA THR A 11 34.23 -5.87 -4.67
C THR A 11 34.70 -5.25 -5.99
N SER A 12 35.58 -5.92 -6.74
CA SER A 12 36.31 -5.32 -7.86
C SER A 12 36.00 -5.92 -9.24
N MET A 13 34.91 -6.67 -9.40
CA MET A 13 34.49 -7.22 -10.70
C MET A 13 33.10 -6.81 -11.17
N MET A 14 32.40 -5.93 -10.44
CA MET A 14 31.18 -5.28 -10.93
C MET A 14 31.55 -3.92 -11.52
N LEU A 15 31.46 -3.76 -12.85
CA LEU A 15 31.58 -2.44 -13.47
C LEU A 15 30.56 -1.48 -12.82
N PRO A 16 30.93 -0.23 -12.51
CA PRO A 16 30.03 0.75 -11.88
C PRO A 16 28.74 1.01 -12.69
N GLU A 17 28.77 0.74 -14.00
CA GLU A 17 27.59 0.82 -14.88
C GLU A 17 26.54 -0.25 -14.54
N HIS A 18 26.95 -1.48 -14.18
CA HIS A 18 26.04 -2.56 -13.78
C HIS A 18 25.50 -2.39 -12.35
N VAL A 19 26.22 -1.68 -11.48
CA VAL A 19 25.74 -1.39 -10.11
C VAL A 19 24.60 -0.37 -10.11
N LYS A 20 24.58 0.55 -11.09
CA LYS A 20 23.44 1.46 -11.30
C LYS A 20 22.21 0.72 -11.78
N LEU A 21 22.36 -0.15 -12.79
CA LEU A 21 21.27 -1.00 -13.30
C LEU A 21 20.68 -1.92 -12.22
N LEU A 22 21.51 -2.51 -11.36
CA LEU A 22 21.02 -3.32 -10.22
C LEU A 22 20.32 -2.49 -9.14
N ARG A 23 20.72 -1.23 -8.93
CA ARG A 23 20.01 -0.31 -8.01
C ARG A 23 18.71 0.22 -8.59
N ASP A 24 18.65 0.41 -9.90
CA ASP A 24 17.42 0.78 -10.60
C ASP A 24 16.45 -0.41 -10.60
N TRP A 25 16.91 -1.62 -10.92
CA TRP A 25 16.11 -2.85 -10.82
C TRP A 25 15.65 -3.17 -9.39
N ALA A 26 16.48 -2.97 -8.37
CA ALA A 26 16.07 -3.16 -6.97
C ALA A 26 15.08 -2.07 -6.50
N LYS A 27 15.07 -0.89 -7.13
CA LYS A 27 14.02 0.12 -6.95
C LYS A 27 12.76 -0.21 -7.74
N GLU A 28 12.91 -0.82 -8.91
CA GLU A 28 11.82 -1.24 -9.78
C GLU A 28 11.02 -2.42 -9.21
N ASP A 29 11.65 -3.27 -8.40
CA ASP A 29 11.00 -4.36 -7.66
C ASP A 29 10.28 -3.89 -6.38
N THR A 30 10.46 -2.61 -5.98
CA THR A 30 9.73 -1.98 -4.86
C THR A 30 8.55 -1.12 -5.35
N TYR A 31 8.16 -1.24 -6.61
CA TYR A 31 6.91 -0.65 -7.08
C TYR A 31 5.82 -1.73 -7.00
N GLU A 32 5.12 -1.78 -5.87
CA GLU A 32 3.83 -2.46 -5.87
C GLU A 32 2.94 -1.74 -6.90
N LYS A 33 2.58 -2.46 -7.96
CA LYS A 33 1.64 -1.95 -8.94
C LYS A 33 0.30 -1.72 -8.23
N PRO A 34 -0.49 -0.71 -8.63
CA PRO A 34 -1.87 -0.63 -8.18
C PRO A 34 -2.51 -1.99 -8.40
N LYS A 35 -3.00 -2.61 -7.32
CA LYS A 35 -3.56 -3.95 -7.39
C LYS A 35 -4.81 -3.88 -8.25
N GLU A 36 -4.77 -4.53 -9.41
CA GLU A 36 -5.96 -4.70 -10.23
C GLU A 36 -6.91 -5.64 -9.48
N LEU A 37 -7.99 -5.08 -8.95
CA LEU A 37 -9.04 -5.85 -8.30
C LEU A 37 -9.86 -6.55 -9.39
N ASP A 38 -9.78 -7.87 -9.41
CA ASP A 38 -10.70 -8.71 -10.19
C ASP A 38 -12.15 -8.55 -9.70
N GLU A 39 -13.14 -8.94 -10.50
CA GLU A 39 -14.57 -8.77 -10.23
C GLU A 39 -14.98 -9.29 -8.85
N GLN A 40 -14.47 -10.47 -8.44
CA GLN A 40 -14.77 -11.04 -7.12
C GLN A 40 -14.19 -10.21 -5.97
N GLN A 41 -13.03 -9.58 -6.16
CA GLN A 41 -12.42 -8.73 -5.14
C GLN A 41 -13.14 -7.38 -5.04
N LEU A 42 -13.61 -6.84 -6.17
CA LEU A 42 -14.44 -5.64 -6.20
C LEU A 42 -15.78 -5.85 -5.51
N GLU A 43 -16.43 -7.00 -5.73
CA GLU A 43 -17.68 -7.36 -5.07
C GLU A 43 -17.50 -7.44 -3.54
N GLN A 44 -16.51 -8.21 -3.07
CA GLN A 44 -16.17 -8.29 -1.63
C GLN A 44 -15.85 -6.92 -1.02
N MET A 45 -15.09 -6.08 -1.74
CA MET A 45 -14.80 -4.73 -1.27
C MET A 45 -16.07 -3.90 -1.14
N ASN A 46 -16.97 -3.96 -2.12
CA ASN A 46 -18.25 -3.24 -2.06
C ASN A 46 -19.15 -3.75 -0.93
N GLU A 47 -19.23 -5.06 -0.72
CA GLU A 47 -19.97 -5.65 0.42
C GLU A 47 -19.40 -5.15 1.75
N THR A 48 -18.08 -5.24 1.93
CA THR A 48 -17.40 -4.79 3.15
C THR A 48 -17.63 -3.29 3.41
N LEU A 49 -17.56 -2.45 2.37
CA LEU A 49 -17.82 -1.02 2.47
C LEU A 49 -19.28 -0.76 2.84
N ALA A 50 -20.23 -1.47 2.22
CA ALA A 50 -21.66 -1.32 2.48
C ALA A 50 -22.02 -1.71 3.92
N GLU A 51 -21.53 -2.86 4.39
CA GLU A 51 -21.71 -3.31 5.77
C GLU A 51 -21.11 -2.31 6.77
N ALA A 52 -19.88 -1.86 6.51
CA ALA A 52 -19.21 -0.89 7.38
C ALA A 52 -19.97 0.44 7.48
N MET A 53 -20.56 0.92 6.37
CA MET A 53 -21.39 2.11 6.38
C MET A 53 -22.75 1.88 7.07
N GLU A 54 -23.37 0.72 6.88
CA GLU A 54 -24.66 0.36 7.50
C GLU A 54 -24.55 0.26 9.02
N PHE A 55 -23.52 -0.44 9.51
CA PHE A 55 -23.31 -0.68 10.94
C PHE A 55 -22.41 0.36 11.61
N GLY A 56 -21.87 1.32 10.86
CA GLY A 56 -20.91 2.31 11.37
C GLY A 56 -19.64 1.66 11.91
N GLN A 57 -19.19 0.55 11.32
CA GLN A 57 -18.00 -0.17 11.75
C GLN A 57 -16.72 0.50 11.21
N ALA A 58 -15.63 0.35 11.95
CA ALA A 58 -14.32 0.78 11.48
C ALA A 58 -13.78 -0.23 10.45
N VAL A 59 -13.17 0.28 9.40
CA VAL A 59 -12.50 -0.49 8.35
C VAL A 59 -11.01 -0.16 8.30
N ALA A 60 -10.24 -1.15 7.91
CA ALA A 60 -8.83 -1.03 7.55
C ALA A 60 -8.72 -0.95 6.03
N ILE A 61 -8.34 0.21 5.51
CA ILE A 61 -8.20 0.48 4.08
C ILE A 61 -6.72 0.58 3.73
N THR A 62 -6.26 -0.32 2.86
CA THR A 62 -4.92 -0.26 2.27
C THR A 62 -5.01 0.46 0.93
N HIS A 63 -4.27 1.55 0.77
CA HIS A 63 -4.31 2.33 -0.46
C HIS A 63 -2.91 2.71 -0.94
N PHE A 64 -2.75 2.83 -2.25
CA PHE A 64 -1.49 3.18 -2.87
C PHE A 64 -1.33 4.69 -3.00
N ARG A 65 -0.33 5.24 -2.33
CA ARG A 65 -0.02 6.68 -2.36
C ARG A 65 1.49 6.87 -2.32
N SER A 66 1.98 7.78 -3.17
CA SER A 66 3.41 8.16 -3.19
C SER A 66 4.37 6.97 -3.35
N HIS A 67 4.01 6.01 -4.21
CA HIS A 67 4.78 4.78 -4.48
C HIS A 67 4.84 3.80 -3.31
N ARG A 68 3.91 3.86 -2.35
CA ARG A 68 3.84 2.94 -1.21
C ARG A 68 2.38 2.63 -0.86
N HIS A 69 2.16 1.47 -0.25
CA HIS A 69 0.88 1.17 0.40
C HIS A 69 0.83 1.81 1.78
N GLU A 70 -0.21 2.61 2.02
CA GLU A 70 -0.52 3.22 3.31
C GLU A 70 -1.79 2.55 3.87
N LEU A 71 -1.79 2.23 5.17
CA LEU A 71 -2.94 1.67 5.88
C LEU A 71 -3.64 2.79 6.66
N VAL A 72 -4.95 2.92 6.48
CA VAL A 72 -5.81 3.83 7.25
C VAL A 72 -6.86 2.98 7.95
N ILE A 73 -7.03 3.19 9.26
CA ILE A 73 -8.06 2.52 10.05
C ILE A 73 -9.03 3.58 10.55
N GLY A 74 -10.30 3.45 10.20
CA GLY A 74 -11.30 4.45 10.57
C GLY A 74 -12.68 4.12 10.07
N ASN A 75 -13.62 5.01 10.35
CA ASN A 75 -15.01 4.88 9.95
C ASN A 75 -15.23 5.60 8.62
N ILE A 76 -15.95 4.96 7.70
CA ILE A 76 -16.36 5.60 6.45
C ILE A 76 -17.53 6.53 6.76
N HIS A 77 -17.34 7.82 6.54
CA HIS A 77 -18.37 8.80 6.81
C HIS A 77 -19.30 8.99 5.61
N TYR A 78 -18.72 9.06 4.41
CA TYR A 78 -19.44 9.09 3.14
C TYR A 78 -18.51 8.80 1.97
N TRP A 79 -19.10 8.48 0.82
CA TRP A 79 -18.39 8.35 -0.45
C TRP A 79 -18.76 9.51 -1.37
N ASP A 80 -17.76 10.10 -2.02
CA ASP A 80 -17.94 11.19 -2.98
C ASP A 80 -18.07 10.59 -4.39
N GLU A 81 -19.30 10.50 -4.90
CA GLU A 81 -19.62 9.91 -6.21
C GLU A 81 -18.92 10.62 -7.37
N ILE A 82 -18.80 11.94 -7.28
CA ILE A 82 -18.27 12.79 -8.35
C ILE A 82 -16.74 12.67 -8.42
N GLY A 83 -16.08 12.72 -7.26
CA GLY A 83 -14.64 12.67 -7.12
C GLY A 83 -14.06 11.26 -6.97
N GLN A 84 -14.92 10.24 -6.84
CA GLN A 84 -14.56 8.83 -6.62
C GLN A 84 -13.63 8.66 -5.41
N LYS A 85 -13.97 9.29 -4.29
CA LYS A 85 -13.15 9.33 -3.06
C LYS A 85 -13.95 8.91 -1.83
N LEU A 86 -13.35 8.05 -1.03
CA LEU A 86 -13.83 7.70 0.30
C LEU A 86 -13.41 8.77 1.31
N HIS A 87 -14.37 9.27 2.09
CA HIS A 87 -14.10 10.07 3.29
C HIS A 87 -14.05 9.14 4.50
N VAL A 88 -12.86 8.99 5.05
CA VAL A 88 -12.58 8.13 6.20
C VAL A 88 -12.12 9.02 7.35
N ILE A 89 -12.69 8.81 8.53
CA ILE A 89 -12.29 9.49 9.76
C ILE A 89 -11.62 8.44 10.65
N ASP A 90 -10.35 8.64 10.96
CA ASP A 90 -9.61 7.73 11.84
C ASP A 90 -9.94 7.99 13.32
N HIS A 91 -9.38 7.16 14.21
CA HIS A 91 -9.63 7.26 15.65
C HIS A 91 -9.16 8.58 16.30
N PHE A 92 -8.17 9.25 15.72
CA PHE A 92 -7.69 10.57 16.14
C PHE A 92 -8.54 11.72 15.57
N GLY A 93 -9.53 11.43 14.73
CA GLY A 93 -10.41 12.41 14.11
C GLY A 93 -9.80 13.15 12.91
N GLU A 94 -8.70 12.65 12.36
CA GLU A 94 -8.15 13.17 11.11
C GLU A 94 -8.97 12.67 9.92
N VAL A 95 -9.02 13.49 8.88
CA VAL A 95 -9.85 13.20 7.69
C VAL A 95 -8.95 12.70 6.57
N HIS A 96 -9.15 11.45 6.19
CA HIS A 96 -8.47 10.80 5.08
C HIS A 96 -9.37 10.74 3.86
N ARG A 97 -8.88 11.30 2.73
CA ARG A 97 -9.57 11.28 1.43
C ARG A 97 -8.89 10.31 0.50
N ILE A 98 -9.42 9.11 0.40
CA ILE A 98 -8.79 7.99 -0.32
C ILE A 98 -9.50 7.81 -1.68
N PRO A 99 -8.83 7.98 -2.82
CA PRO A 99 -9.45 7.71 -4.12
C PRO A 99 -9.69 6.21 -4.28
N LEU A 100 -10.87 5.82 -4.75
CA LEU A 100 -11.27 4.41 -4.86
C LEU A 100 -10.32 3.62 -5.76
N ASN A 101 -9.84 4.23 -6.84
CA ASN A 101 -8.88 3.61 -7.76
C ASN A 101 -7.48 3.40 -7.16
N ALA A 102 -7.18 3.98 -5.99
CA ALA A 102 -5.95 3.71 -5.25
C ALA A 102 -6.14 2.68 -4.13
N VAL A 103 -7.38 2.27 -3.85
CA VAL A 103 -7.66 1.27 -2.82
C VAL A 103 -7.22 -0.10 -3.35
N ALA A 104 -6.36 -0.75 -2.58
CA ALA A 104 -5.84 -2.07 -2.90
C ALA A 104 -6.56 -3.18 -2.11
N ASP A 105 -7.10 -2.85 -0.94
CA ASP A 105 -7.76 -3.81 -0.03
C ASP A 105 -8.58 -3.05 1.03
N VAL A 106 -9.72 -3.60 1.43
CA VAL A 106 -10.57 -3.09 2.52
C VAL A 106 -10.99 -4.27 3.38
N ARG A 107 -10.88 -4.13 4.70
CA ARG A 107 -11.30 -5.16 5.68
C ARG A 107 -12.01 -4.51 6.85
N ALA A 108 -12.87 -5.26 7.54
CA ALA A 108 -13.37 -4.85 8.84
C ALA A 108 -12.19 -4.80 9.84
N ALA A 109 -12.11 -3.75 10.65
CA ALA A 109 -11.03 -3.59 11.63
C ALA A 109 -11.15 -4.53 12.85
N GLY A 110 -12.19 -5.36 12.90
CA GLY A 110 -12.53 -6.24 14.03
C GLY A 110 -12.34 -7.74 13.77
N GLU A 111 -11.77 -8.12 12.63
CA GLU A 111 -11.49 -9.52 12.25
C GLU A 111 -10.01 -9.89 12.38
#